data_AF-A0A016T3W7-F1
#
_entry.id   AF-A0A016T3W7-F1
#
_cell.length_a   1.000
_cell.length_b   1.000
_cell.length_c   1.000
_cell.angle_alpha   90.00
_cell.angle_beta   90.00
_cell.angle_gamma   90.00
#
_symmetry.space_group_name_H-M   'P 1'
#
loop_
_entity.id
_entity.type
_entity.pdbx_description
1 polymer ?
#
loop_
_entity_poly.entity_id
_entity_poly.type
_entity_poly.pdbx_seq_one_letter_code
_entity_poly.pdbx_strand_id
1 'polypeptide(L)'
;MYEKNRRGKGSMRAKRALGKVNWTKYFLNLAPRNLHAYFSNDPLVAVNKTSIQVIDKILRTTPEKVIVNYTILSYVVTFIEFFSDKYQQIFQNLLPKFPSKADFCFKTTYNGFRDALIAEYARRTNGSEARKVVESMRKELTEEFANIIHKNTWLNADQKNGLISKVKSISFLSAYHDYHLNEAEIDSMYSDYIRIEGFEKLPFLMQEDIFRSIAQKEQFNLLNDTVDLDKKRQTDQAYKNAGAYYSGGYHSIVVTPSLLRFPTYGVTFPR
;
A
#
# COMPACT_ATOMS: atom_id res chain seq x y z
N MET A 1 23.89 -10.88 -2.06
CA MET A 1 23.59 -11.34 -0.68
C MET A 1 22.08 -11.51 -0.39
N TYR A 2 21.16 -11.28 -1.35
CA TYR A 2 19.69 -11.33 -1.13
C TYR A 2 18.99 -12.63 -1.59
N GLU A 3 19.73 -13.69 -1.93
CA GLU A 3 19.14 -14.94 -2.47
C GLU A 3 18.87 -16.04 -1.42
N LYS A 4 19.30 -15.89 -0.17
CA LYS A 4 19.22 -16.98 0.82
C LYS A 4 17.86 -17.16 1.53
N ASN A 5 16.86 -16.29 1.31
CA ASN A 5 15.55 -16.36 1.99
C ASN A 5 14.37 -16.87 1.11
N ARG A 6 14.64 -17.62 0.03
CA ARG A 6 13.58 -18.25 -0.81
C ARG A 6 13.26 -19.71 -0.47
N ARG A 7 13.81 -20.27 0.62
CA ARG A 7 13.46 -21.63 1.08
C ARG A 7 12.08 -21.60 1.75
N GLY A 8 11.01 -21.73 0.95
CA GLY A 8 9.63 -21.89 1.44
C GLY A 8 8.52 -21.26 0.58
N LYS A 9 8.88 -20.39 -0.38
CA LYS A 9 7.91 -19.80 -1.32
C LYS A 9 7.81 -20.68 -2.57
N GLY A 10 6.64 -21.28 -2.81
CA GLY A 10 6.34 -21.99 -4.04
C GLY A 10 5.04 -21.47 -4.65
N SER A 11 4.88 -21.60 -5.96
CA SER A 11 3.60 -21.40 -6.62
C SER A 11 2.80 -22.71 -6.61
N MET A 12 1.50 -22.63 -6.42
CA MET A 12 0.61 -23.76 -6.64
C MET A 12 -0.69 -23.30 -7.29
N ARG A 13 -1.39 -24.21 -7.94
CA ARG A 13 -2.73 -23.96 -8.47
C ARG A 13 -3.69 -23.71 -7.30
N ALA A 14 -4.50 -22.65 -7.39
CA ALA A 14 -5.41 -22.23 -6.32
C ALA A 14 -6.30 -23.38 -5.82
N LYS A 15 -6.86 -24.18 -6.75
CA LYS A 15 -7.71 -25.35 -6.41
C LYS A 15 -6.98 -26.41 -5.57
N ARG A 16 -5.65 -26.44 -5.57
CA ARG A 16 -4.84 -27.40 -4.82
C ARG A 16 -4.33 -26.88 -3.48
N ALA A 17 -4.56 -25.60 -3.16
CA ALA A 17 -4.00 -24.98 -1.96
C ALA A 17 -4.59 -25.56 -0.67
N LEU A 18 -5.90 -25.46 -0.47
CA LEU A 18 -6.62 -26.03 0.67
C LEU A 18 -7.73 -26.96 0.17
N GLY A 19 -7.71 -28.22 0.58
CA GLY A 19 -8.60 -29.23 0.01
C GLY A 19 -10.04 -29.16 0.53
N LYS A 20 -10.28 -28.50 1.68
CA LYS A 20 -11.64 -28.22 2.18
C LYS A 20 -12.29 -26.98 1.56
N VAL A 21 -11.54 -26.14 0.84
CA VAL A 21 -12.04 -24.86 0.31
C VAL A 21 -12.34 -25.01 -1.17
N ASN A 22 -13.59 -24.74 -1.56
CA ASN A 22 -13.93 -24.58 -2.97
C ASN A 22 -13.47 -23.19 -3.44
N TRP A 23 -12.19 -23.09 -3.81
CA TRP A 23 -11.55 -21.83 -4.21
C TRP A 23 -12.23 -21.14 -5.40
N THR A 24 -12.70 -21.91 -6.38
CA THR A 24 -13.43 -21.33 -7.52
C THR A 24 -14.71 -20.66 -7.06
N LYS A 25 -15.55 -21.36 -6.28
CA LYS A 25 -16.77 -20.75 -5.72
C LYS A 25 -16.44 -19.54 -4.85
N TYR A 26 -15.41 -19.65 -4.01
CA TYR A 26 -14.97 -18.57 -3.14
C TYR A 26 -14.59 -17.30 -3.92
N PHE A 27 -13.70 -17.42 -4.93
CA PHE A 27 -13.26 -16.27 -5.71
C PHE A 27 -14.36 -15.73 -6.63
N LEU A 28 -15.22 -16.58 -7.21
CA LEU A 28 -16.35 -16.10 -8.03
C LEU A 28 -17.36 -15.28 -7.22
N ASN A 29 -17.51 -15.55 -5.92
CA ASN A 29 -18.38 -14.78 -5.04
C ASN A 29 -17.79 -13.42 -4.63
N LEU A 30 -16.47 -13.26 -4.67
CA LEU A 30 -15.78 -12.06 -4.20
C LEU A 30 -15.28 -11.17 -5.35
N ALA A 31 -14.82 -11.79 -6.44
CA ALA A 31 -14.17 -11.08 -7.53
C ALA A 31 -15.20 -10.41 -8.45
N PRO A 32 -14.85 -9.23 -9.00
CA PRO A 32 -15.56 -8.62 -10.12
C PRO A 32 -15.74 -9.60 -11.30
N ARG A 33 -16.87 -9.47 -12.02
CA ARG A 33 -17.26 -10.39 -13.11
C ARG A 33 -16.21 -10.52 -14.22
N ASN A 34 -15.51 -9.43 -14.55
CA ASN A 34 -14.44 -9.42 -15.55
C ASN A 34 -13.28 -10.36 -15.21
N LEU A 35 -13.12 -10.77 -13.95
CA LEU A 35 -12.06 -11.68 -13.50
C LEU A 35 -12.55 -13.12 -13.29
N HIS A 36 -13.83 -13.40 -13.54
CA HIS A 36 -14.39 -14.75 -13.33
C HIS A 36 -13.72 -15.81 -14.21
N ALA A 37 -13.36 -15.46 -15.45
CA ALA A 37 -12.61 -16.34 -16.34
C ALA A 37 -11.21 -16.68 -15.78
N TYR A 38 -10.50 -15.67 -15.24
CA TYR A 38 -9.18 -15.86 -14.62
C TYR A 38 -9.23 -16.90 -13.50
N PHE A 39 -10.18 -16.78 -12.56
CA PHE A 39 -10.32 -17.73 -11.44
C PHE A 39 -10.86 -19.11 -11.85
N SER A 40 -11.70 -19.16 -12.89
CA SER A 40 -12.22 -20.43 -13.43
C SER A 40 -11.10 -21.29 -14.02
N ASN A 41 -10.10 -20.64 -14.64
CA ASN A 41 -8.90 -21.24 -15.22
C ASN A 41 -7.83 -21.67 -14.20
N ASP A 42 -8.16 -21.64 -12.90
CA ASP A 42 -7.32 -22.13 -11.79
C ASP A 42 -5.92 -21.49 -11.77
N PRO A 43 -5.79 -20.20 -11.42
CA PRO A 43 -4.53 -19.48 -11.55
C PRO A 43 -3.45 -20.02 -10.60
N LEU A 44 -2.19 -19.72 -10.91
CA LEU A 44 -1.07 -19.97 -10.01
C LEU A 44 -1.07 -18.91 -8.91
N VAL A 45 -1.11 -19.35 -7.66
CA VAL A 45 -1.01 -18.51 -6.48
C VAL A 45 0.32 -18.75 -5.77
N ALA A 46 0.96 -17.66 -5.38
CA ALA A 46 2.14 -17.73 -4.53
C ALA A 46 1.69 -18.00 -3.09
N VAL A 47 2.12 -19.14 -2.54
CA VAL A 47 1.77 -19.51 -1.16
C VAL A 47 2.98 -19.98 -0.37
N ASN A 48 2.90 -19.82 0.94
CA ASN A 48 3.76 -20.55 1.84
C ASN A 48 3.19 -21.96 2.03
N LYS A 49 3.86 -22.97 1.46
CA LYS A 49 3.38 -24.36 1.48
C LYS A 49 3.16 -24.86 2.91
N THR A 50 4.07 -24.55 3.83
CA THR A 50 3.99 -24.97 5.23
C THR A 50 2.77 -24.37 5.91
N SER A 51 2.53 -23.07 5.75
CA SER A 51 1.36 -22.40 6.32
C SER A 51 0.05 -22.99 5.81
N ILE A 52 -0.03 -23.23 4.49
CA ILE A 52 -1.22 -23.80 3.85
C ILE A 52 -1.49 -25.23 4.36
N GLN A 53 -0.46 -26.07 4.50
CA GLN A 53 -0.62 -27.42 5.06
C GLN A 53 -1.11 -27.41 6.50
N VAL A 54 -0.60 -26.49 7.32
CA VAL A 54 -1.05 -26.33 8.71
C VAL A 54 -2.51 -25.87 8.76
N ILE A 55 -2.88 -24.90 7.93
CA ILE A 55 -4.27 -24.43 7.83
C ILE A 55 -5.20 -25.56 7.37
N ASP A 56 -4.82 -26.34 6.34
CA ASP A 56 -5.62 -27.47 5.86
C ASP A 56 -5.82 -28.51 6.97
N LYS A 57 -4.77 -28.82 7.73
CA LYS A 57 -4.86 -29.71 8.89
C LYS A 57 -5.84 -29.18 9.94
N ILE A 58 -5.71 -27.92 10.35
CA ILE A 58 -6.61 -27.29 11.34
C ILE A 58 -8.06 -27.34 10.84
N LEU A 59 -8.33 -26.92 9.61
CA LEU A 59 -9.67 -26.94 9.03
C LEU A 59 -10.26 -28.36 8.94
N ARG A 60 -9.42 -29.38 8.75
CA ARG A 60 -9.86 -30.78 8.73
C ARG A 60 -10.16 -31.34 10.10
N THR A 61 -9.36 -31.01 11.11
CA THR A 61 -9.44 -31.60 12.46
C THR A 61 -10.34 -30.84 13.42
N THR A 62 -10.63 -29.56 13.14
CA THR A 62 -11.44 -28.72 14.02
C THR A 62 -12.93 -28.87 13.70
N PRO A 63 -13.81 -29.07 14.71
CA PRO A 63 -15.25 -29.12 14.50
C PRO A 63 -15.79 -27.84 13.85
N GLU A 64 -16.77 -27.98 12.96
CA GLU A 64 -17.34 -26.86 12.20
C GLU A 64 -17.84 -25.72 13.09
N LYS A 65 -18.54 -26.05 14.18
CA LYS A 65 -19.01 -25.07 15.16
C LYS A 65 -17.88 -24.21 15.74
N VAL A 66 -16.70 -24.80 15.97
CA VAL A 66 -15.54 -24.08 16.49
C VAL A 66 -14.98 -23.13 15.42
N ILE A 67 -14.93 -23.56 14.16
CA ILE A 67 -14.51 -22.72 13.03
C ILE A 67 -15.46 -21.52 12.89
N VAL A 68 -16.78 -21.76 12.88
CA VAL A 68 -17.79 -20.70 12.78
C VAL A 68 -17.67 -19.70 13.93
N ASN A 69 -17.59 -20.17 15.17
CA ASN A 69 -17.44 -19.31 16.33
C ASN A 69 -16.15 -18.48 16.27
N TYR A 70 -15.04 -19.09 15.84
CA TYR A 70 -13.77 -18.39 15.64
C TYR A 70 -13.87 -17.32 14.55
N THR A 71 -14.53 -17.62 13.43
CA THR A 71 -14.72 -16.67 12.32
C THR A 71 -15.56 -15.47 12.76
N ILE A 72 -16.66 -15.70 13.49
CA ILE A 72 -17.50 -14.61 14.03
C ILE A 72 -16.71 -13.76 15.01
N LEU A 73 -15.98 -14.38 15.94
CA LEU A 73 -15.16 -13.65 16.91
C LEU A 73 -14.07 -12.83 16.21
N SER A 74 -13.39 -13.41 15.22
CA SER A 74 -12.35 -12.72 14.44
C SER A 74 -12.91 -11.53 13.67
N TYR A 75 -14.12 -11.68 13.11
CA TYR A 75 -14.82 -10.57 12.47
C TYR A 75 -15.12 -9.44 13.47
N VAL A 76 -15.71 -9.75 14.62
CA VAL A 76 -15.99 -8.75 15.67
C VAL A 76 -14.72 -8.05 16.15
N VAL A 77 -13.65 -8.81 16.41
CA VAL A 77 -12.36 -8.26 16.85
C VAL A 77 -11.75 -7.34 15.78
N THR A 78 -11.97 -7.60 14.49
CA THR A 78 -11.49 -6.74 13.39
C THR A 78 -12.12 -5.34 13.42
N PHE A 79 -13.33 -5.21 13.97
CA PHE A 79 -14.06 -3.94 14.04
C PHE A 79 -14.10 -3.31 15.43
N ILE A 80 -13.41 -3.90 16.42
CA ILE A 80 -13.55 -3.47 17.82
C ILE A 80 -13.12 -2.00 18.05
N GLU A 81 -12.16 -1.49 17.28
CA GLU A 81 -11.69 -0.11 17.35
C GLU A 81 -12.77 0.92 16.94
N PHE A 82 -13.78 0.47 16.17
CA PHE A 82 -14.93 1.29 15.76
C PHE A 82 -16.04 1.31 16.82
N PHE A 83 -15.98 0.44 17.82
CA PHE A 83 -17.02 0.34 18.85
C PHE A 83 -16.76 1.34 19.97
N SER A 84 -17.76 1.54 20.84
CA SER A 84 -17.61 2.42 22.00
C SER A 84 -16.60 1.88 23.01
N ASP A 85 -16.08 2.77 23.85
CA ASP A 85 -15.06 2.46 24.86
C ASP A 85 -15.47 1.29 25.78
N LYS A 86 -16.78 1.16 26.05
CA LYS A 86 -17.34 0.04 26.81
C LYS A 86 -16.97 -1.31 26.20
N TYR A 87 -17.08 -1.46 24.88
CA TYR A 87 -16.76 -2.72 24.20
C TYR A 87 -15.26 -2.90 24.02
N GLN A 88 -14.52 -1.81 23.77
CA GLN A 88 -13.05 -1.85 23.69
C GLN A 88 -12.44 -2.32 25.01
N GLN A 89 -12.94 -1.84 26.16
CA GLN A 89 -12.47 -2.24 27.50
C GLN A 89 -12.57 -3.76 27.75
N ILE A 90 -13.55 -4.45 27.15
CA ILE A 90 -13.68 -5.91 27.27
C ILE A 90 -12.44 -6.63 26.72
N PHE A 91 -11.81 -6.06 25.68
CA PHE A 91 -10.66 -6.65 25.00
C PHE A 91 -9.31 -6.07 25.43
N GLN A 92 -9.28 -5.10 26.35
CA GLN A 92 -8.06 -4.37 26.73
C GLN A 92 -6.92 -5.27 27.27
N ASN A 93 -7.28 -6.42 27.86
CA ASN A 93 -6.33 -7.38 28.42
C ASN A 93 -5.87 -8.44 27.40
N LEU A 94 -6.57 -8.54 26.26
CA LEU A 94 -6.32 -9.55 25.22
C LEU A 94 -5.62 -8.95 23.99
N LEU A 95 -5.83 -7.66 23.74
CA LEU A 95 -5.31 -6.96 22.58
C LEU A 95 -4.31 -5.89 23.02
N PRO A 96 -3.39 -5.47 22.13
CA PRO A 96 -2.58 -4.29 22.35
C PRO A 96 -3.46 -3.09 22.72
N LYS A 97 -2.90 -2.17 23.52
CA LYS A 97 -3.60 -0.94 23.89
C LYS A 97 -4.11 -0.23 22.64
N PHE A 98 -5.42 0.05 22.62
CA PHE A 98 -6.04 0.79 21.53
C PHE A 98 -5.44 2.20 21.41
N PRO A 99 -5.30 2.71 20.17
CA PRO A 99 -4.89 4.10 19.94
C PRO A 99 -5.92 5.07 20.55
N SER A 100 -5.53 6.33 20.73
CA SER A 100 -6.52 7.36 21.07
C SER A 100 -7.58 7.47 19.96
N LYS A 101 -8.80 7.89 20.29
CA LYS A 101 -9.85 8.11 19.27
C LYS A 101 -9.39 9.05 18.17
N ALA A 102 -8.63 10.09 18.53
CA ALA A 102 -8.09 11.04 17.56
C ALA A 102 -7.11 10.35 16.59
N ASP A 103 -6.18 9.55 17.10
CA ASP A 103 -5.21 8.82 16.28
C ASP A 103 -5.90 7.77 15.40
N PHE A 104 -6.89 7.06 15.96
CA PHE A 104 -7.68 6.09 15.22
C PHE A 104 -8.43 6.73 14.07
N CYS A 105 -9.21 7.79 14.34
CA CYS A 105 -9.96 8.50 13.31
C CYS A 105 -9.02 9.09 12.26
N PHE A 106 -7.90 9.70 12.67
CA PHE A 106 -6.90 10.23 11.74
C PHE A 106 -6.34 9.13 10.83
N LYS A 107 -5.92 7.99 11.40
CA LYS A 107 -5.34 6.89 10.63
C LYS A 107 -6.34 6.24 9.69
N THR A 108 -7.58 6.03 10.13
CA THR A 108 -8.63 5.43 9.30
C THR A 108 -9.00 6.35 8.15
N THR A 109 -9.22 7.64 8.42
CA THR A 109 -9.45 8.65 7.36
C THR A 109 -8.25 8.76 6.43
N TYR A 110 -7.02 8.74 6.96
CA TYR A 110 -5.82 8.77 6.14
C TYR A 110 -5.70 7.57 5.21
N ASN A 111 -6.09 6.38 5.65
CA ASN A 111 -6.06 5.19 4.80
C ASN A 111 -7.12 5.23 3.69
N GLY A 112 -8.32 5.77 3.98
CA GLY A 112 -9.41 5.89 3.01
C GLY A 112 -9.22 7.05 2.01
N PHE A 113 -8.71 8.19 2.48
CA PHE A 113 -8.62 9.44 1.71
C PHE A 113 -7.19 9.97 1.57
N ARG A 114 -6.20 9.07 1.55
CA ARG A 114 -4.77 9.41 1.55
C ARG A 114 -4.41 10.47 0.51
N ASP A 115 -4.73 10.22 -0.75
CA ASP A 115 -4.36 11.08 -1.88
C ASP A 115 -5.09 12.43 -1.82
N ALA A 116 -6.36 12.44 -1.37
CA ALA A 116 -7.09 13.69 -1.12
C ALA A 116 -6.47 14.52 0.01
N LEU A 117 -6.06 13.90 1.11
CA LEU A 117 -5.37 14.60 2.21
C LEU A 117 -3.99 15.11 1.80
N ILE A 118 -3.26 14.36 0.96
CA ILE A 118 -1.97 14.80 0.41
C ILE A 118 -2.16 15.98 -0.53
N ALA A 119 -3.16 15.94 -1.41
CA ALA A 119 -3.51 17.05 -2.30
C ALA A 119 -3.88 18.30 -1.48
N GLU A 120 -4.71 18.15 -0.45
CA GLU A 120 -5.09 19.25 0.44
C GLU A 120 -3.88 19.82 1.20
N TYR A 121 -2.98 18.96 1.68
CA TYR A 121 -1.74 19.41 2.29
C TYR A 121 -0.88 20.20 1.29
N ALA A 122 -0.73 19.70 0.06
CA ALA A 122 -0.01 20.37 -1.02
C ALA A 122 -0.57 21.78 -1.29
N ARG A 123 -1.91 21.92 -1.34
CA ARG A 123 -2.58 23.21 -1.52
C ARG A 123 -2.23 24.19 -0.40
N ARG A 124 -2.18 23.73 0.84
CA ARG A 124 -1.90 24.58 2.03
C ARG A 124 -0.43 24.94 2.21
N THR A 125 0.50 24.18 1.64
CA THR A 125 1.94 24.33 1.90
C THR A 125 2.78 24.66 0.67
N ASN A 126 2.19 25.29 -0.35
CA ASN A 126 2.87 25.59 -1.63
C ASN A 126 3.53 24.34 -2.25
N GLY A 127 2.80 23.21 -2.26
CA GLY A 127 3.30 21.90 -2.68
C GLY A 127 3.86 21.89 -4.11
N SER A 128 3.28 22.68 -5.02
CA SER A 128 3.80 22.86 -6.39
C SER A 128 5.21 23.45 -6.40
N GLU A 129 5.50 24.41 -5.53
CA GLU A 129 6.84 25.01 -5.42
C GLU A 129 7.81 24.05 -4.74
N ALA A 130 7.36 23.40 -3.66
CA ALA A 130 8.15 22.37 -2.99
C ALA A 130 8.55 21.23 -3.93
N ARG A 131 7.66 20.84 -4.84
CA ARG A 131 7.95 19.84 -5.87
C ARG A 131 9.03 20.29 -6.84
N LYS A 132 9.00 21.54 -7.33
CA LYS A 132 10.04 22.08 -8.22
C LYS A 132 11.41 22.08 -7.55
N VAL A 133 11.48 22.49 -6.27
CA VAL A 133 12.74 22.49 -5.51
C VAL A 133 13.29 21.07 -5.37
N VAL A 134 12.45 20.11 -4.99
CA VAL A 134 12.85 18.70 -4.86
C VAL A 134 13.33 18.12 -6.20
N GLU A 135 12.68 18.48 -7.31
CA GLU A 135 13.08 18.01 -8.64
C GLU A 135 14.42 18.62 -9.11
N SER A 136 14.69 19.88 -8.74
CA SER A 136 16.00 20.51 -8.95
C SER A 136 17.08 19.82 -8.13
N MET A 137 16.83 19.63 -6.82
CA MET A 137 17.76 18.94 -5.92
C MET A 137 18.06 17.52 -6.40
N ARG A 138 17.05 16.80 -6.91
CA ARG A 138 17.25 15.47 -7.51
C ARG A 138 18.28 15.53 -8.63
N LYS A 139 18.12 16.44 -9.58
CA LYS A 139 19.01 16.57 -10.73
C LYS A 139 20.45 16.86 -10.28
N GLU A 140 20.61 17.87 -9.44
CA GLU A 140 21.90 18.30 -8.89
C GLU A 140 22.59 17.16 -8.13
N LEU A 141 21.88 16.49 -7.21
CA LEU A 141 22.44 15.39 -6.43
C LEU A 141 22.80 14.16 -7.30
N THR A 142 22.02 13.88 -8.34
CA THR A 142 22.30 12.76 -9.26
C THR A 142 23.56 13.04 -10.07
N GLU A 143 23.72 14.26 -10.58
CA GLU A 143 24.91 14.70 -11.32
C GLU A 143 26.15 14.70 -10.43
N GLU A 144 26.07 15.27 -9.23
CA GLU A 144 27.19 15.29 -8.28
C GLU A 144 27.58 13.89 -7.80
N PHE A 145 26.61 13.02 -7.53
CA PHE A 145 26.94 11.65 -7.13
C PHE A 145 27.60 10.86 -8.27
N ALA A 146 27.16 11.05 -9.52
CA ALA A 146 27.84 10.50 -10.68
C ALA A 146 29.27 11.04 -10.84
N ASN A 147 29.49 12.34 -10.58
CA ASN A 147 30.80 12.97 -10.61
C ASN A 147 31.74 12.39 -9.53
N ILE A 148 31.25 12.16 -8.31
CA ILE A 148 32.00 11.52 -7.23
C ILE A 148 32.44 10.10 -7.64
N ILE A 149 31.54 9.31 -8.24
CA ILE A 149 31.87 7.97 -8.73
C ILE A 149 32.94 8.04 -9.83
N HIS A 150 32.82 9.00 -10.74
CA HIS A 150 33.78 9.18 -11.83
C HIS A 150 35.19 9.51 -11.32
N LYS A 151 35.30 10.41 -10.33
CA LYS A 151 36.57 10.93 -9.79
C LYS A 151 37.28 9.99 -8.82
N ASN A 152 36.61 8.95 -8.29
CA ASN A 152 37.24 8.10 -7.29
C ASN A 152 38.40 7.27 -7.87
N THR A 153 39.31 6.83 -7.00
CA THR A 153 40.54 6.11 -7.40
C THR A 153 40.50 4.61 -7.13
N TRP A 154 39.44 4.11 -6.48
CA TRP A 154 39.34 2.73 -6.01
C TRP A 154 38.45 1.83 -6.89
N LEU A 155 37.71 2.40 -7.85
CA LEU A 155 36.95 1.65 -8.85
C LEU A 155 37.64 1.63 -10.20
N ASN A 156 37.52 0.52 -10.92
CA ASN A 156 37.92 0.45 -12.32
C ASN A 156 36.89 1.09 -13.26
N ALA A 157 37.25 1.27 -14.54
CA ALA A 157 36.41 1.97 -15.52
C ALA A 157 35.04 1.30 -15.71
N ASP A 158 34.98 -0.03 -15.79
CA ASP A 158 33.73 -0.77 -16.00
C ASP A 158 32.79 -0.63 -14.79
N GLN A 159 33.33 -0.74 -13.58
CA GLN A 159 32.58 -0.53 -12.34
C GLN A 159 32.04 0.90 -12.25
N LYS A 160 32.83 1.91 -12.63
CA LYS A 160 32.37 3.31 -12.67
C LYS A 160 31.22 3.49 -13.63
N ASN A 161 31.34 2.98 -14.86
CA ASN A 161 30.29 3.08 -15.88
C ASN A 161 29.01 2.40 -15.42
N GLY A 162 29.10 1.19 -14.84
CA GLY A 162 27.96 0.46 -14.30
C GLY A 162 27.26 1.20 -13.15
N LEU A 163 28.03 1.76 -12.21
CA LEU A 163 27.47 2.52 -11.09
C LEU A 163 26.85 3.85 -11.53
N ILE A 164 27.48 4.57 -12.46
CA ILE A 164 26.93 5.81 -13.01
C ILE A 164 25.61 5.51 -13.75
N SER A 165 25.57 4.45 -14.56
CA SER A 165 24.32 4.02 -15.21
C SER A 165 23.24 3.71 -14.20
N LYS A 166 23.60 3.02 -13.10
CA LYS A 166 22.66 2.71 -12.02
C LYS A 166 22.17 3.99 -11.32
N VAL A 167 23.05 4.92 -10.99
CA VAL A 167 22.65 6.19 -10.35
C VAL A 167 21.69 6.97 -11.24
N LYS A 168 21.97 7.06 -12.53
CA LYS A 168 21.12 7.75 -13.50
C LYS A 168 19.77 7.06 -13.73
N SER A 169 19.66 5.77 -13.46
CA SER A 169 18.39 5.02 -13.57
C SER A 169 17.54 5.04 -12.30
N ILE A 170 17.96 5.72 -11.23
CA ILE A 170 17.16 5.81 -10.01
C ILE A 170 15.88 6.59 -10.29
N SER A 171 14.74 5.95 -10.09
CA SER A 171 13.44 6.63 -10.11
C SER A 171 13.31 7.51 -8.86
N PHE A 172 12.81 8.72 -9.01
CA PHE A 172 12.56 9.60 -7.87
C PHE A 172 11.08 9.86 -7.73
N LEU A 173 10.52 9.45 -6.60
CA LEU A 173 9.13 9.68 -6.25
C LEU A 173 9.08 10.95 -5.40
N SER A 174 8.75 12.05 -6.07
CA SER A 174 8.63 13.37 -5.46
C SER A 174 7.44 13.43 -4.52
N ALA A 175 7.54 14.25 -3.48
CA ALA A 175 6.52 14.39 -2.42
C ALA A 175 5.08 14.41 -2.92
N TYR A 176 4.83 15.09 -4.04
CA TYR A 176 3.53 15.11 -4.70
C TYR A 176 3.66 14.53 -6.11
N HIS A 177 2.74 13.65 -6.49
CA HIS A 177 2.50 13.26 -7.88
C HIS A 177 1.73 14.36 -8.63
N ASP A 178 1.69 14.30 -9.96
CA ASP A 178 0.97 15.28 -10.80
C ASP A 178 -0.50 15.37 -10.45
N TYR A 179 -1.15 14.21 -10.25
CA TYR A 179 -2.56 14.14 -9.90
C TYR A 179 -2.88 14.78 -8.53
N HIS A 180 -1.92 14.82 -7.58
CA HIS A 180 -2.12 15.54 -6.31
C HIS A 180 -2.21 17.06 -6.47
N LEU A 181 -1.74 17.59 -7.60
CA LEU A 181 -1.78 19.01 -7.93
C LEU A 181 -2.91 19.33 -8.93
N ASN A 182 -3.74 18.34 -9.28
CA ASN A 182 -4.87 18.47 -10.19
C ASN A 182 -6.16 18.01 -9.50
N GLU A 183 -7.03 18.97 -9.15
CA GLU A 183 -8.27 18.72 -8.43
C GLU A 183 -9.22 17.78 -9.19
N ALA A 184 -9.34 17.94 -10.51
CA ALA A 184 -10.21 17.08 -11.32
C ALA A 184 -9.76 15.61 -11.32
N GLU A 185 -8.45 15.35 -11.21
CA GLU A 185 -7.92 13.99 -11.11
C GLU A 185 -8.19 13.37 -9.75
N ILE A 186 -8.12 14.16 -8.67
CA ILE A 186 -8.52 13.72 -7.32
C ILE A 186 -10.01 13.41 -7.29
N ASP A 187 -10.86 14.29 -7.80
CA ASP A 187 -12.31 14.06 -7.84
C ASP A 187 -12.66 12.81 -8.66
N SER A 188 -11.97 12.59 -9.78
CA SER A 188 -12.13 11.37 -10.58
C SER A 188 -11.72 10.12 -9.80
N MET A 189 -10.60 10.17 -9.05
CA MET A 189 -10.11 9.06 -8.23
C MET A 189 -11.13 8.67 -7.15
N TYR A 190 -11.80 9.65 -6.55
CA TYR A 190 -12.77 9.41 -5.49
C TYR A 190 -14.23 9.36 -5.98
N SER A 191 -14.45 9.34 -7.29
CA SER A 191 -15.80 9.43 -7.88
C SER A 191 -16.73 8.28 -7.48
N ASP A 192 -16.19 7.08 -7.24
CA ASP A 192 -16.95 5.93 -6.74
C ASP A 192 -17.50 6.16 -5.32
N TYR A 193 -16.85 7.00 -4.51
CA TYR A 193 -17.32 7.37 -3.18
C TYR A 193 -18.32 8.53 -3.23
N ILE A 194 -18.00 9.57 -4.03
CA ILE A 194 -18.79 10.80 -4.15
C ILE A 194 -20.20 10.53 -4.70
N ARG A 195 -20.37 9.48 -5.50
CA ARG A 195 -21.65 9.11 -6.13
C ARG A 195 -22.63 8.39 -5.21
N ILE A 196 -22.22 8.04 -3.99
CA ILE A 196 -23.10 7.38 -3.03
C ILE A 196 -23.96 8.45 -2.35
N GLU A 197 -25.25 8.51 -2.71
CA GLU A 197 -26.19 9.47 -2.15
C GLU A 197 -26.29 9.34 -0.63
N GLY A 198 -26.09 10.44 0.10
CA GLY A 198 -26.15 10.48 1.56
C GLY A 198 -24.98 9.77 2.25
N PHE A 199 -23.86 9.52 1.55
CA PHE A 199 -22.66 8.89 2.12
C PHE A 199 -22.22 9.55 3.43
N GLU A 200 -22.21 10.88 3.47
CA GLU A 200 -21.82 11.70 4.63
C GLU A 200 -22.74 11.52 5.85
N LYS A 201 -23.96 11.00 5.65
CA LYS A 201 -24.93 10.74 6.71
C LYS A 201 -24.89 9.30 7.22
N LEU A 202 -24.16 8.41 6.56
CA LEU A 202 -24.03 7.03 6.98
C LEU A 202 -23.25 6.93 8.30
N PRO A 203 -23.60 5.97 9.18
CA PRO A 203 -22.76 5.62 10.31
C PRO A 203 -21.34 5.29 9.84
N PHE A 204 -20.32 5.72 10.60
CA PHE A 204 -18.91 5.54 10.25
C PHE A 204 -18.53 4.08 9.94
N LEU A 205 -19.13 3.12 10.64
CA LEU A 205 -18.92 1.69 10.37
C LEU A 205 -19.41 1.27 8.98
N MET A 206 -20.51 1.85 8.49
CA MET A 206 -21.01 1.58 7.14
C MET A 206 -20.13 2.25 6.08
N GLN A 207 -19.64 3.47 6.35
CA GLN A 207 -18.67 4.13 5.48
C GLN A 207 -17.39 3.29 5.35
N GLU A 208 -16.89 2.75 6.45
CA GLU A 208 -15.72 1.86 6.47
C GLU A 208 -15.94 0.56 5.68
N ASP A 209 -17.12 -0.04 5.78
CA ASP A 209 -17.46 -1.23 4.99
C ASP A 209 -17.45 -0.92 3.48
N ILE A 210 -17.98 0.25 3.10
CA ILE A 210 -17.92 0.74 1.71
C ILE A 210 -16.47 0.96 1.27
N PHE A 211 -15.63 1.62 2.07
CA PHE A 211 -14.20 1.82 1.76
C PHE A 211 -13.50 0.49 1.51
N ARG A 212 -13.73 -0.50 2.39
CA ARG A 212 -13.14 -1.84 2.25
C ARG A 212 -13.63 -2.58 1.02
N SER A 213 -14.90 -2.44 0.68
CA SER A 213 -15.50 -3.05 -0.52
C SER A 213 -14.91 -2.48 -1.81
N ILE A 214 -14.77 -1.15 -1.89
CA ILE A 214 -14.15 -0.49 -3.05
C ILE A 214 -12.66 -0.85 -3.14
N ALA A 215 -11.91 -0.74 -2.04
CA ALA A 215 -10.51 -1.13 -2.00
C ALA A 215 -10.32 -2.62 -2.39
N GLN A 216 -11.21 -3.52 -1.97
CA GLN A 216 -11.17 -4.92 -2.38
C GLN A 216 -11.36 -5.08 -3.90
N LYS A 217 -12.30 -4.35 -4.51
CA LYS A 217 -12.50 -4.36 -5.97
C LYS A 217 -11.28 -3.83 -6.71
N GLU A 218 -10.70 -2.73 -6.24
CA GLU A 218 -9.46 -2.17 -6.80
C GLU A 218 -8.32 -3.19 -6.75
N GLN A 219 -8.13 -3.87 -5.62
CA GLN A 219 -7.12 -4.92 -5.48
C GLN A 219 -7.34 -6.08 -6.45
N PHE A 220 -8.60 -6.50 -6.67
CA PHE A 220 -8.91 -7.50 -7.68
C PHE A 220 -8.57 -7.01 -9.08
N ASN A 221 -8.91 -5.76 -9.41
CA ASN A 221 -8.64 -5.18 -10.72
C ASN A 221 -7.15 -5.11 -11.08
N LEU A 222 -6.24 -5.16 -10.10
CA LEU A 222 -4.80 -5.32 -10.35
C LEU A 222 -4.44 -6.65 -11.03
N LEU A 223 -5.32 -7.65 -11.02
CA LEU A 223 -5.13 -8.90 -11.76
C LEU A 223 -5.46 -8.77 -13.25
N ASN A 224 -5.96 -7.62 -13.70
CA ASN A 224 -6.21 -7.36 -15.10
C ASN A 224 -4.90 -6.97 -15.80
N ASP A 225 -4.58 -7.66 -16.90
CA ASP A 225 -3.31 -7.48 -17.65
C ASP A 225 -3.13 -6.08 -18.22
N THR A 226 -4.20 -5.27 -18.30
CA THR A 226 -4.14 -3.87 -18.75
C THR A 226 -3.62 -2.89 -17.69
N VAL A 227 -3.46 -3.33 -16.43
CA VAL A 227 -2.99 -2.46 -15.36
C VAL A 227 -1.47 -2.42 -15.33
N ASP A 228 -0.90 -1.22 -15.37
CA ASP A 228 0.53 -1.00 -15.14
C ASP A 228 0.85 -1.23 -13.65
N LEU A 229 1.22 -2.48 -13.33
CA LEU A 229 1.57 -2.90 -11.99
C LEU A 229 2.82 -2.21 -11.45
N ASP A 230 3.77 -1.83 -12.31
CA ASP A 230 4.99 -1.18 -11.86
C ASP A 230 4.69 0.26 -11.44
N LYS A 231 3.89 0.99 -12.22
CA LYS A 231 3.39 2.31 -11.83
C LYS A 231 2.58 2.24 -10.54
N LYS A 232 1.64 1.29 -10.42
CA LYS A 232 0.82 1.14 -9.19
C LYS A 232 1.67 0.81 -7.97
N ARG A 233 2.65 -0.07 -8.10
CA ARG A 233 3.55 -0.41 -7.00
C ARG A 233 4.40 0.78 -6.59
N GLN A 234 4.90 1.56 -7.54
CA GLN A 234 5.65 2.78 -7.24
C GLN A 234 4.82 3.79 -6.43
N THR A 235 3.55 4.01 -6.79
CA THR A 235 2.65 4.90 -6.02
C THR A 235 2.32 4.33 -4.64
N ASP A 236 2.03 3.02 -4.52
CA ASP A 236 1.71 2.40 -3.22
C ASP A 236 2.92 2.39 -2.29
N GLN A 237 4.12 2.27 -2.86
CA GLN A 237 5.37 2.38 -2.13
C GLN A 237 5.53 3.78 -1.58
N ALA A 238 5.41 4.83 -2.41
CA ALA A 238 5.75 6.22 -2.08
C ALA A 238 5.26 6.65 -0.69
N TYR A 239 4.01 6.33 -0.34
CA TYR A 239 3.39 6.79 0.90
C TYR A 239 3.30 5.72 1.99
N LYS A 240 4.07 4.64 1.89
CA LYS A 240 4.09 3.58 2.91
C LYS A 240 4.71 4.07 4.22
N ASN A 241 5.72 4.93 4.14
CA ASN A 241 6.45 5.47 5.29
C ASN A 241 6.53 6.99 5.17
N ALA A 242 6.45 7.68 6.31
CA ALA A 242 6.76 9.10 6.39
C ALA A 242 8.28 9.33 6.30
N GLY A 243 8.69 10.44 5.69
CA GLY A 243 10.08 10.87 5.58
C GLY A 243 10.68 10.63 4.18
N ALA A 244 11.96 10.22 4.16
CA ALA A 244 12.67 9.84 2.95
C ALA A 244 13.35 8.47 3.12
N TYR A 245 13.33 7.66 2.05
CA TYR A 245 13.94 6.34 2.04
C TYR A 245 14.24 5.86 0.62
N TYR A 246 15.14 4.88 0.51
CA TYR A 246 15.43 4.19 -0.75
C TYR A 246 14.70 2.84 -0.79
N SER A 247 13.94 2.61 -1.85
CA SER A 247 13.31 1.33 -2.12
C SER A 247 14.14 0.49 -3.09
N GLY A 248 14.89 -0.46 -2.52
CA GLY A 248 15.76 -1.34 -3.31
C GLY A 248 15.02 -2.21 -4.32
N GLY A 249 13.76 -2.58 -4.05
CA GLY A 249 12.96 -3.41 -4.96
C GLY A 249 12.52 -2.68 -6.24
N TYR A 250 12.43 -1.35 -6.19
CA TYR A 250 11.97 -0.51 -7.30
C TYR A 250 13.06 0.42 -7.81
N HIS A 251 14.26 0.30 -7.25
CA HIS A 251 15.38 1.18 -7.54
C HIS A 251 14.99 2.67 -7.46
N SER A 252 14.23 3.03 -6.43
CA SER A 252 13.66 4.37 -6.30
C SER A 252 14.03 5.06 -4.99
N ILE A 253 14.21 6.38 -5.04
CA ILE A 253 14.26 7.24 -3.87
C ILE A 253 12.86 7.83 -3.68
N VAL A 254 12.37 7.79 -2.45
CA VAL A 254 11.09 8.37 -2.08
C VAL A 254 11.33 9.49 -1.10
N VAL A 255 10.73 10.65 -1.37
CA VAL A 255 10.65 11.76 -0.43
C VAL A 255 9.19 12.13 -0.27
N THR A 256 8.62 11.94 0.91
CA THR A 256 7.21 12.23 1.19
C THR A 256 6.99 13.67 1.66
N PRO A 257 5.74 14.19 1.59
CA PRO A 257 5.40 15.53 2.07
C PRO A 257 5.77 15.78 3.54
N SER A 258 5.80 14.74 4.38
CA SER A 258 6.11 14.89 5.80
C SER A 258 7.54 15.36 6.08
N LEU A 259 8.45 15.24 5.10
CA LEU A 259 9.82 15.78 5.17
C LEU A 259 9.90 17.21 4.61
N LEU A 260 8.92 17.65 3.84
CA LEU A 260 8.89 18.98 3.23
C LEU A 260 8.24 20.02 4.15
N ARG A 261 8.72 20.08 5.39
CA ARG A 261 8.26 21.01 6.43
C ARG A 261 9.41 21.40 7.36
N PHE A 262 9.22 22.44 8.17
CA PHE A 262 10.16 22.81 9.23
C PHE A 262 10.41 21.61 10.17
N PRO A 263 11.65 21.35 10.62
CA PRO A 263 12.87 22.11 10.35
C PRO A 263 13.65 21.67 9.10
N THR A 264 13.19 20.62 8.41
CA THR A 264 13.96 19.99 7.32
C THR A 264 13.84 20.74 5.99
N TYR A 265 12.76 21.49 5.78
CA TYR A 265 12.52 22.23 4.54
C TYR A 265 11.68 23.49 4.79
N GLY A 266 11.99 24.54 4.03
CA GLY A 266 11.16 25.73 3.87
C GLY A 266 11.52 26.42 2.55
N VAL A 267 10.52 26.88 1.80
CA VAL A 267 10.74 27.57 0.51
C VAL A 267 11.64 28.81 0.68
N THR A 268 11.63 29.41 1.87
CA THR A 268 12.43 30.58 2.23
C THR A 268 13.76 30.26 2.90
N PHE A 269 14.10 28.98 3.10
CA PHE A 269 15.37 28.63 3.70
C PHE A 269 16.52 28.88 2.71
N PRO A 270 17.70 29.28 3.20
CA PRO A 270 18.90 29.31 2.38
C PRO A 270 19.16 27.94 1.74
N ARG A 271 19.57 27.95 0.47
CA ARG A 271 20.02 26.75 -0.24
C ARG A 271 21.40 26.31 0.24
#